data_AF-A0A8W8N0W3-F1
#
_entry.id   AF-A0A8W8N0W3-F1
#
_cell.length_a   1.000
_cell.length_b   1.000
_cell.length_c   1.000
_cell.angle_alpha   90.00
_cell.angle_beta   90.00
_cell.angle_gamma   90.00
#
_symmetry.space_group_name_H-M   'P 1'
#
loop_
_entity.id
_entity.type
_entity.pdbx_description
1 polymer ?
#
loop_
_entity_poly.entity_id
_entity_poly.type
_entity_poly.pdbx_seq_one_letter_code
_entity_poly.pdbx_strand_id
1 'polypeptide(L)'
;MATESTLSPPAPLDLGRMEMEAKETAKKHIANLLQRPEQLERVDQYKRRISRKKASVDTMLKTAVQSQLDGVRTGLNQLQSALQDVYEIKQRLGEVDDAYKSISPLHTKLMDLKKENTRYCQLASAMENLKHIFTAPEIVRKTEELISEGKLLQAHKHLSDLEQSRDDLMFELYKQPQQSPTDNNTLEKYFRDVINLSEQLGKQLWVIIQRTLMSVRREPTLIVTALRIIEREER
;
A
#
# COMPACT_ATOMS: atom_id res chain seq x y z
N MET A 1 -10.55 8.98 38.08
CA MET A 1 -11.68 8.57 38.95
C MET A 1 -12.89 8.41 38.06
N ALA A 2 -13.19 7.17 37.69
CA ALA A 2 -14.27 6.82 36.79
C ALA A 2 -15.60 6.94 37.55
N THR A 3 -16.53 7.71 37.01
CA THR A 3 -17.91 7.79 37.47
C THR A 3 -18.63 6.52 37.04
N GLU A 4 -18.74 5.56 37.95
CA GLU A 4 -19.64 4.41 37.83
C GLU A 4 -21.07 4.92 37.61
N SER A 5 -21.54 4.80 36.37
CA SER A 5 -22.96 4.92 36.06
C SER A 5 -23.65 3.70 36.64
N THR A 6 -24.20 3.87 37.84
CA THR A 6 -25.14 2.95 38.48
C THR A 6 -26.39 2.83 37.62
N LEU A 7 -26.32 1.99 36.59
CA LEU A 7 -27.48 1.43 35.93
C LEU A 7 -28.20 0.56 36.96
N SER A 8 -29.12 1.19 37.68
CA SER A 8 -30.11 0.52 38.52
C SER A 8 -30.77 -0.58 37.68
N PRO A 9 -30.78 -1.84 38.14
CA PRO A 9 -31.42 -2.93 37.41
C PRO A 9 -32.89 -2.56 37.19
N PRO A 10 -33.47 -2.85 35.99
CA PRO A 10 -34.87 -2.56 35.74
C PRO A 10 -35.69 -3.22 36.85
N ALA A 11 -36.50 -2.42 37.56
CA ALA A 11 -37.32 -2.88 38.66
C ALA A 11 -38.08 -4.16 38.26
N PRO A 12 -38.25 -5.13 39.18
CA PRO A 12 -39.01 -6.33 38.89
C PRO A 12 -40.36 -5.93 38.32
N LEU A 13 -40.74 -6.54 37.18
CA LEU A 13 -42.06 -6.38 36.57
C LEU A 13 -43.12 -6.82 37.59
N ASP A 14 -43.61 -5.88 38.40
CA ASP A 14 -44.68 -6.12 39.36
C ASP A 14 -46.01 -6.20 38.60
N LEU A 15 -46.20 -7.35 37.96
CA LEU A 15 -47.38 -7.71 37.18
C LEU A 15 -48.67 -7.55 37.99
N GLY A 16 -48.61 -7.80 39.31
CA GLY A 16 -49.76 -7.68 40.20
C GLY A 16 -50.19 -6.23 40.38
N ARG A 17 -49.24 -5.32 40.60
CA ARG A 17 -49.52 -3.87 40.69
C ARG A 17 -50.01 -3.29 39.36
N MET A 18 -49.38 -3.64 38.25
CA MET A 18 -49.81 -3.19 36.92
C MET A 18 -51.20 -3.72 36.55
N GLU A 19 -51.53 -4.96 36.93
CA GLU A 19 -52.86 -5.53 36.73
C GLU A 19 -53.91 -4.78 37.55
N MET A 20 -53.60 -4.42 38.79
CA MET A 20 -54.49 -3.64 39.66
C MET A 20 -54.72 -2.22 39.10
N GLU A 21 -53.66 -1.53 38.69
CA GLU A 21 -53.74 -0.21 38.07
C GLU A 21 -54.51 -0.24 36.74
N ALA A 22 -54.31 -1.28 35.92
CA ALA A 22 -55.04 -1.51 34.67
C ALA A 22 -56.53 -1.80 34.92
N LYS A 23 -56.88 -2.57 35.95
CA LYS A 23 -58.28 -2.83 36.36
C LYS A 23 -58.96 -1.54 36.82
N GLU A 24 -58.29 -0.73 37.63
CA GLU A 24 -58.83 0.54 38.12
C GLU A 24 -59.01 1.58 36.99
N THR A 25 -58.08 1.67 36.04
CA THR A 25 -58.24 2.52 34.85
C THR A 25 -59.33 1.99 33.92
N ALA A 26 -59.42 0.68 33.71
CA ALA A 26 -60.50 0.07 32.92
C ALA A 26 -61.87 0.34 33.56
N LYS A 27 -61.99 0.22 34.88
CA LYS A 27 -63.21 0.54 35.64
C LYS A 27 -63.63 1.99 35.45
N LYS A 28 -62.69 2.94 35.60
CA LYS A 28 -62.93 4.38 35.33
C LYS A 28 -63.33 4.63 33.88
N HIS A 29 -62.71 3.95 32.93
CA HIS A 29 -63.01 4.08 31.50
C HIS A 29 -64.42 3.56 31.15
N ILE A 30 -64.81 2.40 31.70
CA ILE A 30 -66.14 1.83 31.50
C ILE A 30 -67.22 2.70 32.16
N ALA A 31 -66.97 3.20 33.38
CA ALA A 31 -67.88 4.11 34.07
C ALA A 31 -68.12 5.41 33.28
N ASN A 32 -67.08 5.94 32.62
CA ASN A 32 -67.19 7.11 31.74
C ASN A 32 -67.92 6.80 30.42
N LEU A 33 -67.91 5.55 29.95
CA LEU A 33 -68.50 5.14 28.68
C LEU A 33 -70.02 4.84 28.78
N LEU A 34 -70.51 4.47 29.97
CA LEU A 34 -71.88 4.02 30.22
C LEU A 34 -72.63 4.94 31.21
N GLN A 35 -72.67 6.24 30.92
CA GLN A 35 -73.30 7.23 31.81
C GLN A 35 -74.84 7.30 31.70
N ARG A 36 -75.44 6.82 30.61
CA ARG A 36 -76.89 6.87 30.36
C ARG A 36 -77.46 5.47 30.05
N PRO A 37 -78.71 5.16 30.46
CA PRO A 37 -79.29 3.82 30.30
C PRO A 37 -79.43 3.37 28.83
N GLU A 38 -79.66 4.29 27.90
CA GLU A 38 -79.72 4.03 26.44
C GLU A 38 -78.38 3.52 25.86
N GLN A 39 -77.26 3.72 26.56
CA GLN A 39 -75.93 3.31 26.09
C GLN A 39 -75.64 1.82 26.36
N LEU A 40 -76.46 1.15 27.18
CA LEU A 40 -76.35 -0.28 27.47
C LEU A 40 -76.68 -1.16 26.25
N GLU A 41 -77.53 -0.69 25.33
CA GLU A 41 -77.83 -1.41 24.09
C GLU A 41 -76.61 -1.56 23.15
N ARG A 42 -75.60 -0.69 23.29
CA ARG A 42 -74.38 -0.70 22.47
C ARG A 42 -73.26 -1.55 23.07
N VAL A 43 -73.45 -2.15 24.24
CA VAL A 43 -72.43 -2.92 24.96
C VAL A 43 -71.92 -4.09 24.14
N ASP A 44 -72.77 -4.79 23.39
CA ASP A 44 -72.35 -5.90 22.54
C ASP A 44 -71.41 -5.45 21.41
N GLN A 45 -71.63 -4.25 20.86
CA GLN A 45 -70.75 -3.66 19.84
C GLN A 45 -69.39 -3.29 20.45
N TYR A 46 -69.37 -2.69 21.65
CA TYR A 46 -68.14 -2.38 22.38
C TYR A 46 -67.37 -3.64 22.77
N LYS A 47 -68.05 -4.68 23.24
CA LYS A 47 -67.45 -5.98 23.56
C LYS A 47 -66.80 -6.59 22.32
N ARG A 48 -67.49 -6.64 21.17
CA ARG A 48 -66.91 -7.11 19.89
C ARG A 48 -65.70 -6.29 19.45
N ARG A 49 -65.71 -4.97 19.67
CA ARG A 49 -64.57 -4.10 19.34
C ARG A 49 -63.37 -4.36 20.25
N ILE A 50 -63.58 -4.49 21.56
CA ILE A 50 -62.52 -4.79 22.53
C ILE A 50 -61.97 -6.19 22.29
N SER A 51 -62.81 -7.20 22.04
CA SER A 51 -62.35 -8.56 21.71
C SER A 51 -61.48 -8.58 20.45
N ARG A 52 -61.83 -7.84 19.39
CA ARG A 52 -60.99 -7.72 18.19
C ARG A 52 -59.65 -7.03 18.48
N LYS A 53 -59.66 -5.94 19.25
CA LYS A 53 -58.42 -5.26 19.67
C LYS A 53 -57.53 -6.18 20.51
N LYS A 54 -58.11 -6.92 21.46
CA LYS A 54 -57.38 -7.90 22.27
C LYS A 54 -56.75 -8.98 21.39
N ALA A 55 -57.52 -9.58 20.48
CA ALA A 55 -56.99 -10.59 19.57
C ALA A 55 -55.83 -10.05 18.71
N SER A 56 -55.93 -8.82 18.21
CA SER A 56 -54.84 -8.17 17.47
C SER A 56 -53.59 -7.95 18.32
N VAL A 57 -53.74 -7.49 19.57
CA VAL A 57 -52.63 -7.28 20.50
C VAL A 57 -52.01 -8.62 20.88
N ASP A 58 -52.82 -9.65 21.17
CA ASP A 58 -52.34 -10.99 21.50
C ASP A 58 -51.53 -11.59 20.34
N THR A 59 -51.98 -11.43 19.09
CA THR A 59 -51.22 -11.87 17.91
C THR A 59 -49.92 -11.07 17.77
N MET A 60 -49.95 -9.75 17.91
CA MET A 60 -48.75 -8.91 17.83
C MET A 60 -47.73 -9.26 18.92
N LEU A 61 -48.18 -9.47 20.16
CA LEU A 61 -47.33 -9.89 21.27
C LEU A 61 -46.71 -11.27 21.02
N LYS A 62 -47.47 -12.23 20.50
CA LYS A 62 -46.94 -13.55 20.12
C LYS A 62 -45.85 -13.43 19.06
N THR A 63 -46.08 -12.64 18.01
CA THR A 63 -45.09 -12.42 16.95
C THR A 63 -43.85 -11.70 17.49
N ALA A 64 -44.02 -10.68 18.35
CA ALA A 64 -42.91 -9.96 18.96
C ALA A 64 -42.07 -10.86 19.87
N VAL A 65 -42.72 -11.65 20.74
CA VAL A 65 -42.03 -12.61 21.62
C VAL A 65 -41.30 -13.66 20.81
N GLN A 66 -41.94 -14.22 19.77
CA GLN A 66 -41.31 -15.20 18.89
C GLN A 66 -40.07 -14.61 18.19
N SER A 67 -40.19 -13.40 17.62
CA SER A 67 -39.06 -12.72 16.98
C SER A 67 -37.92 -12.43 17.95
N GLN A 68 -38.21 -12.08 19.20
CA GLN A 68 -37.18 -11.87 20.23
C GLN A 68 -36.49 -13.19 20.60
N LEU A 69 -37.26 -14.27 20.79
CA LEU A 69 -36.71 -15.59 21.07
C LEU A 69 -35.84 -16.12 19.92
N ASP A 70 -36.28 -15.92 18.67
CA ASP A 70 -35.50 -16.31 17.48
C ASP A 70 -34.22 -15.47 17.35
N GLY A 71 -34.29 -14.18 17.69
CA GLY A 71 -33.13 -13.30 17.78
C GLY A 71 -32.12 -13.77 18.83
N VAL A 72 -32.58 -14.09 20.04
CA VAL A 72 -31.73 -14.61 21.12
C VAL A 72 -31.11 -15.95 20.75
N ARG A 73 -31.90 -16.87 20.17
CA ARG A 73 -31.40 -18.18 19.71
C ARG A 73 -30.31 -18.03 18.64
N THR A 74 -30.53 -17.14 17.67
CA THR A 74 -29.56 -16.87 16.62
C THR A 74 -28.29 -16.24 17.19
N GLY A 75 -28.43 -15.29 18.12
CA GLY A 75 -27.30 -14.65 18.80
C GLY A 75 -26.48 -15.65 19.62
N LEU A 76 -27.12 -16.56 20.35
CA LEU A 76 -26.43 -17.62 21.10
C LEU A 76 -25.67 -18.57 20.18
N ASN A 77 -26.28 -19.00 19.07
CA ASN A 77 -25.60 -19.84 18.08
C ASN A 77 -24.39 -19.13 17.46
N GLN A 78 -24.53 -17.85 17.10
CA GLN A 78 -23.41 -17.05 16.59
C GLN A 78 -22.29 -16.89 17.61
N LEU A 79 -22.62 -16.68 18.88
CA LEU A 79 -21.63 -16.60 19.96
C LEU A 79 -20.89 -17.92 20.14
N GLN A 80 -21.62 -19.05 20.08
CA GLN A 80 -21.01 -20.37 20.16
C GLN A 80 -20.08 -20.65 18.98
N SER A 81 -20.50 -20.29 17.75
CA SER A 81 -19.64 -20.38 16.57
C SER A 81 -18.40 -19.50 16.71
N ALA A 82 -18.55 -18.24 17.11
CA ALA A 82 -17.43 -17.32 17.31
C ALA A 82 -16.44 -17.84 18.37
N LEU A 83 -16.94 -18.46 19.44
CA LEU A 83 -16.09 -19.09 20.45
C LEU A 83 -15.28 -20.25 19.85
N GLN A 84 -15.92 -21.09 19.04
CA GLN A 84 -15.25 -22.19 18.34
C GLN A 84 -14.17 -21.67 17.37
N ASP A 85 -14.49 -20.63 16.60
CA ASP A 85 -13.56 -19.99 15.66
C ASP A 85 -12.33 -19.45 16.39
N VAL A 86 -12.50 -18.84 17.57
CA VAL A 86 -11.38 -18.35 18.39
C VAL A 86 -10.47 -19.49 18.84
N TYR A 87 -11.03 -20.64 19.24
CA TYR A 87 -10.21 -21.81 19.59
C TYR A 87 -9.44 -22.36 18.39
N GLU A 88 -10.07 -22.41 17.21
CA GLU A 88 -9.40 -22.83 15.98
C GLU A 88 -8.29 -21.86 15.59
N ILE A 89 -8.54 -20.55 15.61
CA ILE A 89 -7.53 -19.52 15.33
C ILE A 89 -6.35 -19.66 16.28
N LYS A 90 -6.59 -19.89 17.57
CA LYS A 90 -5.52 -20.09 18.56
C LYS A 90 -4.67 -21.33 18.23
N GLN A 91 -5.29 -22.42 17.80
CA GLN A 91 -4.57 -23.62 17.38
C GLN A 91 -3.73 -23.35 16.12
N ARG A 92 -4.33 -22.74 15.08
CA ARG A 92 -3.62 -22.38 13.85
C ARG A 92 -2.45 -21.45 14.10
N LEU A 93 -2.61 -20.48 15.01
CA LEU A 93 -1.54 -19.57 15.39
C LEU A 93 -0.39 -20.30 16.09
N GLY A 94 -0.71 -21.32 16.91
CA GLY A 94 0.30 -22.21 17.49
C GLY A 94 1.07 -23.00 16.43
N GLU A 95 0.37 -23.59 15.45
CA GLU A 95 0.98 -24.30 14.32
C GLU A 95 1.93 -23.38 13.51
N VAL A 96 1.52 -22.12 13.29
CA VAL A 96 2.34 -21.11 12.62
C VAL A 96 3.57 -20.73 13.44
N ASP A 97 3.42 -20.49 14.75
CA ASP A 97 4.54 -20.17 15.64
C ASP A 97 5.59 -21.31 15.66
N ASP A 98 5.14 -22.56 15.71
CA ASP A 98 6.02 -23.72 15.65
C ASP A 98 6.70 -23.87 14.28
N ALA A 99 6.00 -23.58 13.18
CA ALA A 99 6.60 -23.50 11.85
C ALA A 99 7.68 -22.39 11.78
N TYR A 100 7.44 -21.21 12.36
CA TYR A 100 8.45 -20.15 12.41
C TYR A 100 9.69 -20.55 13.23
N LYS A 101 9.51 -21.21 14.38
CA LYS A 101 10.64 -21.76 15.16
C LYS A 101 11.47 -22.75 14.35
N SER A 102 10.83 -23.55 13.50
CA SER A 102 11.51 -24.51 12.62
C SER A 102 12.31 -23.84 11.49
N ILE A 103 11.91 -22.63 11.06
CA ILE A 103 12.57 -21.85 9.99
C ILE A 103 13.76 -21.04 10.53
N SER A 104 13.75 -20.63 11.80
CA SER A 104 14.85 -19.91 12.45
C SER A 104 16.26 -20.51 12.18
N PRO A 105 16.50 -21.83 12.36
CA PRO A 105 17.80 -22.43 12.06
C PRO A 105 18.15 -22.47 10.56
N LEU A 106 17.16 -22.39 9.66
CA LEU A 106 17.39 -22.32 8.22
C LEU A 106 18.07 -21.01 7.84
N HIS A 107 17.71 -19.90 8.49
CA HIS A 107 18.34 -18.60 8.24
C HIS A 107 19.86 -18.65 8.50
N THR A 108 20.28 -19.30 9.59
CA THR A 108 21.70 -19.46 9.93
C THR A 108 22.44 -20.30 8.89
N LYS A 109 21.86 -21.43 8.46
CA LYS A 109 22.45 -22.28 7.41
C LYS A 109 22.54 -21.56 6.06
N LEU A 110 21.53 -20.76 5.72
CA LEU A 110 21.50 -19.99 4.48
C LEU A 110 22.41 -18.76 4.54
N MET A 111 22.88 -18.35 5.72
CA MET A 111 23.74 -17.19 5.87
C MET A 111 25.10 -17.40 5.20
N ASP A 112 25.66 -18.61 5.27
CA ASP A 112 26.92 -18.94 4.62
C ASP A 112 26.76 -19.00 3.10
N LEU A 113 25.65 -19.57 2.61
CA LEU A 113 25.30 -19.51 1.19
C LEU A 113 25.09 -18.06 0.71
N LYS A 114 24.46 -17.22 1.53
CA LYS A 114 24.26 -15.80 1.23
C LYS A 114 25.59 -15.04 1.17
N LYS A 115 26.52 -15.34 2.07
CA LYS A 115 27.89 -14.79 2.03
C LYS A 115 28.61 -15.21 0.74
N GLU A 116 28.58 -16.49 0.40
CA GLU A 116 29.24 -16.98 -0.81
C GLU A 116 28.59 -16.42 -2.08
N ASN A 117 27.26 -16.34 -2.12
CA ASN A 117 26.55 -15.69 -3.23
C ASN A 117 26.89 -14.19 -3.33
N THR A 118 27.01 -13.49 -2.20
CA THR A 118 27.41 -12.07 -2.21
C THR A 118 28.83 -11.92 -2.76
N ARG A 119 29.75 -12.80 -2.36
CA ARG A 119 31.12 -12.83 -2.88
C ARG A 119 31.15 -13.14 -4.37
N TYR A 120 30.35 -14.10 -4.83
CA TYR A 120 30.23 -14.45 -6.24
C TYR A 120 29.68 -13.27 -7.06
N CYS A 121 28.60 -12.62 -6.60
CA CYS A 121 28.07 -11.43 -7.25
C CYS A 121 29.10 -10.29 -7.30
N GLN A 122 29.87 -10.07 -6.22
CA GLN A 122 30.95 -9.08 -6.21
C GLN A 122 32.05 -9.41 -7.21
N LEU A 123 32.47 -10.68 -7.30
CA LEU A 123 33.49 -11.12 -8.26
C LEU A 123 32.99 -11.03 -9.71
N ALA A 124 31.74 -11.40 -9.97
CA ALA A 124 31.13 -11.29 -11.29
C ALA A 124 31.06 -9.82 -11.74
N SER A 125 30.61 -8.93 -10.86
CA SER A 125 30.54 -7.48 -11.14
C SER A 125 31.94 -6.90 -11.34
N ALA A 126 32.91 -7.27 -10.50
CA ALA A 126 34.31 -6.89 -10.67
C ALA A 126 34.91 -7.35 -12.01
N MET A 127 34.55 -8.55 -12.48
CA MET A 127 35.01 -9.08 -13.76
C MET A 127 34.42 -8.32 -14.95
N GLU A 128 33.16 -7.92 -14.88
CA GLU A 128 32.50 -7.08 -15.89
C GLU A 128 33.12 -5.67 -15.91
N ASN A 129 33.26 -5.04 -14.75
CA ASN A 129 33.93 -3.76 -14.56
C ASN A 129 35.37 -3.72 -15.11
N LEU A 130 36.13 -4.79 -14.89
CA LEU A 130 37.50 -4.89 -15.38
C LEU A 130 37.55 -4.81 -16.92
N LYS A 131 36.57 -5.39 -17.61
CA LYS A 131 36.45 -5.27 -19.06
C LYS A 131 36.26 -3.79 -19.47
N HIS A 132 35.39 -3.05 -18.78
CA HIS A 132 35.19 -1.62 -19.06
C HIS A 132 36.48 -0.81 -18.83
N ILE A 133 37.22 -1.09 -17.75
CA ILE A 133 38.50 -0.42 -17.45
C ILE A 133 39.60 -0.75 -18.49
N PHE A 134 39.64 -1.95 -19.05
CA PHE A 134 40.63 -2.24 -20.10
C PHE A 134 40.24 -1.64 -21.46
N THR A 135 38.94 -1.56 -21.77
CA THR A 135 38.47 -1.08 -23.07
C THR A 135 38.36 0.44 -23.13
N ALA A 136 38.17 1.12 -22.00
CA ALA A 136 37.93 2.56 -21.95
C ALA A 136 39.06 3.42 -22.56
N PRO A 137 40.36 3.19 -22.33
CA PRO A 137 41.42 4.02 -22.92
C PRO A 137 41.48 3.90 -24.44
N GLU A 138 41.16 2.72 -24.98
CA GLU A 138 41.08 2.50 -26.42
C GLU A 138 39.90 3.25 -27.04
N ILE A 139 38.74 3.24 -26.37
CA ILE A 139 37.54 3.97 -26.82
C ILE A 139 37.76 5.49 -26.70
N VAL A 140 38.44 5.96 -25.65
CA VAL A 140 38.81 7.38 -25.51
C VAL A 140 39.64 7.84 -26.71
N ARG A 141 40.71 7.09 -27.06
CA ARG A 141 41.55 7.44 -28.22
C ARG A 141 40.77 7.45 -29.54
N LYS A 142 39.93 6.43 -29.77
CA LYS A 142 39.04 6.39 -30.96
C LYS A 142 38.07 7.57 -30.99
N THR A 143 37.58 8.00 -29.83
CA THR A 143 36.65 9.11 -29.74
C THR A 143 37.34 10.45 -30.03
N GLU A 144 38.58 10.66 -29.57
CA GLU A 144 39.40 11.82 -29.95
C GLU A 144 39.65 11.89 -31.46
N GLU A 145 39.94 10.74 -32.09
CA GLU A 145 40.08 10.62 -33.55
C GLU A 145 38.76 11.01 -34.26
N LEU A 146 37.61 10.49 -33.80
CA LEU A 146 36.29 10.79 -34.37
C LEU A 146 35.86 12.26 -34.19
N ILE A 147 36.22 12.89 -33.06
CA ILE A 147 36.03 14.32 -32.84
C ILE A 147 36.87 15.12 -33.85
N SER A 148 38.12 14.71 -34.07
CA SER A 148 39.02 15.34 -35.05
C SER A 148 38.51 15.18 -36.49
N GLU A 149 37.88 14.05 -36.80
CA GLU A 149 37.25 13.78 -38.11
C GLU A 149 35.89 14.47 -38.30
N GLY A 150 35.34 15.11 -37.26
CA GLY A 150 34.03 15.79 -37.32
C GLY A 150 32.81 14.86 -37.28
N LYS A 151 32.99 13.58 -36.94
CA LYS A 151 31.89 12.58 -36.80
C LYS A 151 31.25 12.64 -35.41
N LEU A 152 30.66 13.79 -35.09
CA LEU A 152 30.19 14.14 -33.75
C LEU A 152 29.13 13.17 -33.16
N LEU A 153 28.27 12.57 -34.00
CA LEU A 153 27.27 11.62 -33.51
C LEU A 153 27.87 10.32 -32.99
N GLN A 154 28.90 9.82 -33.69
CA GLN A 154 29.59 8.59 -33.28
C GLN A 154 30.46 8.85 -32.06
N ALA A 155 31.10 10.02 -32.02
CA ALA A 155 31.86 10.46 -30.86
C ALA A 155 30.97 10.62 -29.62
N HIS A 156 29.79 11.25 -29.76
CA HIS A 156 28.82 11.39 -28.67
C HIS A 156 28.36 10.03 -28.15
N LYS A 157 28.04 9.08 -29.04
CA LYS A 157 27.64 7.72 -28.63
C LYS A 157 28.73 7.04 -27.80
N HIS A 158 29.98 7.06 -28.27
CA HIS A 158 31.09 6.45 -27.55
C HIS A 158 31.38 7.14 -26.22
N LEU A 159 31.23 8.47 -26.16
CA LEU A 159 31.33 9.21 -24.91
C LEU A 159 30.23 8.82 -23.92
N SER A 160 28.97 8.73 -24.34
CA SER A 160 27.87 8.29 -23.47
C SER A 160 28.09 6.86 -22.96
N ASP A 161 28.60 5.95 -23.79
CA ASP A 161 28.90 4.57 -23.37
C ASP A 161 30.02 4.54 -22.30
N LEU A 162 30.99 5.45 -22.40
CA LEU A 162 32.07 5.62 -21.41
C LEU A 162 31.58 6.25 -20.10
N GLU A 163 30.71 7.25 -20.18
CA GLU A 163 30.09 7.90 -19.02
C GLU A 163 29.18 6.92 -18.27
N GLN A 164 28.38 6.11 -18.98
CA GLN A 164 27.60 5.03 -18.38
C GLN A 164 28.52 4.03 -17.65
N SER A 165 29.61 3.60 -18.29
CA SER A 165 30.58 2.68 -17.67
C SER A 165 31.20 3.28 -16.40
N ARG A 166 31.49 4.59 -16.39
CA ARG A 166 31.99 5.31 -15.21
C ARG A 166 30.96 5.30 -14.09
N ASP A 167 29.71 5.61 -14.42
CA ASP A 167 28.64 5.73 -13.43
C ASP A 167 28.27 4.37 -12.82
N ASP A 168 28.31 3.30 -13.62
CA ASP A 168 28.15 1.92 -13.14
C ASP A 168 29.27 1.53 -12.15
N LEU A 169 30.53 1.82 -12.49
CA LEU A 169 31.69 1.60 -11.61
C LEU A 169 31.57 2.39 -10.29
N MET A 170 31.15 3.65 -10.39
CA MET A 170 30.96 4.51 -9.23
C MET A 170 29.82 4.01 -8.34
N PHE A 171 28.71 3.57 -8.94
CA PHE A 171 27.58 3.00 -8.22
C PHE A 171 27.97 1.74 -7.46
N GLU A 172 28.75 0.85 -8.08
CA GLU A 172 29.24 -0.36 -7.43
C GLU A 172 30.17 -0.07 -6.26
N LEU A 173 31.04 0.94 -6.38
CA LEU A 173 31.90 1.37 -5.28
C LEU A 173 31.07 1.94 -4.12
N TYR A 174 30.07 2.78 -4.40
CA TYR A 174 29.18 3.32 -3.37
C TYR A 174 28.32 2.26 -2.67
N LYS A 175 27.98 1.18 -3.37
CA LYS A 175 27.24 0.04 -2.80
C LYS A 175 28.07 -0.75 -1.79
N GLN A 176 29.39 -0.65 -1.83
CA GLN A 176 30.25 -1.34 -0.87
C GLN A 176 30.23 -0.62 0.50
N PRO A 177 30.11 -1.38 1.62
CA PRO A 177 30.06 -0.79 2.95
C PRO A 177 31.38 -0.15 3.40
N GLN A 178 32.49 -0.39 2.69
CA GLN A 178 33.78 0.25 2.93
C GLN A 178 34.07 1.24 1.80
N GLN A 179 33.62 2.49 1.99
CA GLN A 179 33.98 3.59 1.11
C GLN A 179 35.38 4.06 1.47
N SER A 180 36.38 3.61 0.72
CA SER A 180 37.73 4.17 0.86
C SER A 180 37.79 5.48 0.04
N PRO A 181 38.13 6.63 0.64
CA PRO A 181 38.24 7.89 -0.10
C PRO A 181 39.37 7.88 -1.14
N THR A 182 40.31 6.94 -1.00
CA THR A 182 41.37 6.65 -1.95
C THR A 182 40.88 6.01 -3.25
N ASP A 183 39.86 5.16 -3.21
CA ASP A 183 39.32 4.50 -4.40
C ASP A 183 38.54 5.50 -5.26
N ASN A 184 37.76 6.39 -4.63
CA ASN A 184 37.07 7.49 -5.33
C ASN A 184 38.07 8.39 -6.08
N ASN A 185 39.16 8.80 -5.41
CA ASN A 185 40.17 9.65 -6.04
C ASN A 185 40.92 8.93 -7.17
N THR A 186 41.06 7.61 -7.10
CA THR A 186 41.67 6.81 -8.17
C THR A 186 40.77 6.72 -9.40
N LEU A 187 39.46 6.51 -9.21
CA LEU A 187 38.48 6.54 -10.29
C LEU A 187 38.37 7.93 -10.93
N GLU A 188 38.35 9.00 -10.13
CA GLU A 188 38.33 10.38 -10.65
C GLU A 188 39.55 10.69 -11.52
N LYS A 189 40.73 10.21 -11.14
CA LYS A 189 41.95 10.35 -11.95
C LYS A 189 41.87 9.56 -13.24
N TYR A 190 41.35 8.34 -13.18
CA TYR A 190 41.23 7.46 -14.35
C TYR A 190 40.23 8.00 -15.39
N PHE A 191 39.07 8.50 -14.94
CA PHE A 191 38.04 9.05 -15.82
C PHE A 191 38.22 10.53 -16.19
N ARG A 192 39.34 11.15 -15.79
CA ARG A 192 39.66 12.53 -16.15
C ARG A 192 39.70 12.74 -17.66
N ASP A 193 40.21 11.76 -18.39
CA ASP A 193 40.31 11.84 -19.85
C ASP A 193 38.93 11.84 -20.51
N VAL A 194 37.95 11.14 -19.93
CA VAL A 194 36.55 11.14 -20.38
C VAL A 194 35.90 12.52 -20.15
N ILE A 195 36.21 13.18 -19.03
CA ILE A 195 35.73 14.55 -18.76
C ILE A 195 36.31 15.53 -19.80
N ASN A 196 37.61 15.43 -20.08
CA ASN A 196 38.26 16.27 -21.10
C ASN A 196 37.65 16.04 -22.49
N LEU A 197 37.33 14.79 -22.83
CA LEU A 197 36.67 14.42 -24.08
C LEU A 197 35.26 15.03 -24.20
N SER A 198 34.50 15.04 -23.10
CA SER A 198 33.19 15.70 -23.02
C SER A 198 33.30 17.21 -23.26
N GLU A 199 34.28 17.88 -22.63
CA GLU A 199 34.53 19.30 -22.89
C GLU A 199 34.93 19.58 -24.35
N GLN A 200 35.75 18.73 -24.97
CA GLN A 200 36.15 18.88 -26.37
C GLN A 200 34.96 18.74 -27.32
N LEU A 201 34.10 17.75 -27.09
CA LEU A 201 32.88 17.55 -27.87
C LEU A 201 31.93 18.75 -27.71
N GLY A 202 31.75 19.24 -26.48
CA GLY A 202 30.97 20.45 -26.18
C GLY A 202 31.49 21.69 -26.91
N LYS A 203 32.81 21.89 -26.95
CA LYS A 203 33.44 23.00 -27.69
C LYS A 203 33.16 22.90 -29.20
N GLN A 204 33.24 21.71 -29.78
CA GLN A 204 32.93 21.51 -31.21
C GLN A 204 31.45 21.77 -31.52
N LEU A 205 30.54 21.29 -30.68
CA LEU A 205 29.10 21.57 -30.80
C LEU A 205 28.83 23.08 -30.72
N TRP A 206 29.45 23.79 -29.77
CA TRP A 206 29.31 25.23 -29.62
C TRP A 206 29.75 26.00 -30.88
N VAL A 207 30.88 25.61 -31.47
CA VAL A 207 31.37 26.23 -32.72
C VAL A 207 30.38 26.04 -33.88
N ILE A 208 29.75 24.86 -33.97
CA ILE A 208 28.73 24.58 -35.00
C ILE A 208 27.50 25.46 -34.79
N ILE A 209 27.00 25.57 -33.56
CA ILE A 209 25.85 26.41 -33.21
C ILE A 209 26.17 27.88 -33.47
N GLN A 210 27.35 28.37 -33.08
CA GLN A 210 27.75 29.75 -33.29
C GLN A 210 27.85 30.10 -34.79
N ARG A 211 28.14 29.11 -35.64
CA ARG A 211 28.22 29.24 -37.10
C ARG A 211 26.95 28.81 -37.84
N THR A 212 25.81 28.69 -37.15
CA THR A 212 24.55 28.17 -37.71
C THR A 212 24.19 28.79 -39.06
N LEU A 213 24.20 30.13 -39.21
CA LEU A 213 23.86 30.81 -40.47
C LEU A 213 24.72 30.37 -41.67
N MET A 214 26.00 30.09 -41.44
CA MET A 214 26.94 29.65 -42.47
C MET A 214 26.83 28.14 -42.71
N SER A 215 26.64 27.37 -41.65
CA SER A 215 26.52 25.91 -41.70
C SER A 215 25.18 25.46 -42.33
N VAL A 216 24.07 26.19 -42.15
CA VAL A 216 22.78 25.88 -42.81
C VAL A 216 22.92 25.94 -44.34
N ARG A 217 23.72 26.89 -44.85
CA ARG A 217 23.91 27.08 -46.30
C ARG A 217 24.86 26.07 -46.94
N ARG A 218 25.82 25.52 -46.19
CA ARG A 218 26.84 24.60 -46.72
C ARG A 218 26.57 23.15 -46.38
N GLU A 219 26.28 22.84 -45.11
CA GLU A 219 26.14 21.48 -44.59
C GLU A 219 25.05 21.43 -43.51
N PRO A 220 23.76 21.37 -43.91
CA PRO A 220 22.64 21.38 -42.96
C PRO A 220 22.61 20.14 -42.06
N THR A 221 23.22 19.03 -42.48
CA THR A 221 23.28 17.76 -41.73
C THR A 221 24.08 17.86 -40.43
N LEU A 222 25.12 18.71 -40.38
CA LEU A 222 25.91 18.92 -39.18
C LEU A 222 25.12 19.62 -38.07
N ILE A 223 24.28 20.60 -38.43
CA ILE A 223 23.44 21.32 -37.48
C ILE A 223 22.36 20.39 -36.92
N VAL A 224 21.70 19.60 -37.77
CA VAL A 224 20.69 18.63 -37.31
C VAL A 224 21.33 17.61 -36.36
N THR A 225 22.56 17.19 -36.63
CA THR A 225 23.31 16.27 -35.75
C THR A 225 23.63 16.92 -34.41
N ALA A 226 24.12 18.16 -34.40
CA ALA A 226 24.41 18.90 -33.18
C ALA A 226 23.14 19.14 -32.34
N LEU A 227 22.04 19.55 -32.97
CA LEU A 227 20.74 19.75 -32.30
C LEU A 227 20.19 18.45 -31.72
N ARG A 228 20.32 17.33 -32.44
CA ARG A 228 19.90 16.00 -31.93
C ARG A 228 20.67 15.57 -30.68
N ILE A 229 21.96 15.89 -30.62
CA ILE A 229 22.79 15.59 -29.44
C ILE A 229 22.31 16.44 -28.25
N ILE A 230 22.12 17.75 -28.47
CA ILE A 230 21.67 18.68 -27.42
C ILE A 230 20.28 18.31 -26.89
N GLU A 231 19.33 18.00 -27.78
CA GLU A 231 17.98 17.57 -27.37
C GLU A 231 18.02 16.29 -26.53
N ARG A 232 18.98 15.39 -26.80
CA ARG A 232 19.13 14.15 -26.04
C ARG A 232 19.73 14.39 -24.65
N GLU A 233 20.69 15.29 -24.51
CA GLU A 233 21.33 15.62 -23.23
C GLU A 233 20.42 16.41 -22.27
N GLU A 234 19.48 17.20 -22.80
CA GLU A 234 18.51 17.96 -21.99
C GLU A 234 17.34 17.11 -21.45
N ARG A 235 17.19 15.86 -21.89
CA ARG A 235 16.12 14.95 -21.46
C ARG A 235 16.55 14.03 -20.33
#